data_AF-A0A8J3ZW57-F1
#
_entry.id   AF-A0A8J3ZW57-F1
#
_cell.length_a   1.000
_cell.length_b   1.000
_cell.length_c   1.000
_cell.angle_alpha   90.00
_cell.angle_beta   90.00
_cell.angle_gamma   90.00
#
_symmetry.space_group_name_H-M   'P 1'
#
loop_
_entity.id
_entity.type
_entity.pdbx_description
1 polymer ?
#
loop_
_entity_poly.entity_id
_entity_poly.type
_entity_poly.pdbx_seq_one_letter_code
_entity_poly.pdbx_strand_id
1 'polypeptide(L)'
;MIALLAQCAYLSETSRMIELHRALTARGADVRVATHGGVHRNLLDAAGIPYEVVGPPMSDERGARFVADAPGLGNVRQSMYTDAELRDYVLAEAKWLRGVGARVAVTGFLLTAQLSTRVAGVPLVTTHTGSWVPPVWERGLLPADAPWPALRLLPEPLRRRLVNAAPARVRYYTAGFNRVAAELGVEPVPSLAALVLGDLALVTEVPEVLGIPAEELEAWRPAGRRAYRPGTRLAYSGPLYARLDVPIPPHVEEFLDAPGPIVYVALTSSSAGLVRSVAAAAAAASARVLVAGTVHAVGDLHSGRTCVAGVLPSHLVMPRVDLAVTTAGQGSVQTAMACGTPLLAVPLQPEQTLNAVLVEKLGAARRLAPAATATAAGLVRRMLDDDRYRRAAQRVKGWYDAVDGADLAAQRILAIP
;
A
#
# COMPACT_ATOMS: atom_id res chain seq x y z
N MET A 1 12.76 0.78 23.52
CA MET A 1 12.83 -0.04 22.30
C MET A 1 11.60 0.18 21.41
N ILE A 2 11.77 0.28 20.10
CA ILE A 2 10.70 0.37 19.10
C ILE A 2 10.49 -1.00 18.45
N ALA A 3 9.24 -1.48 18.40
CA ALA A 3 8.89 -2.73 17.77
C ALA A 3 8.30 -2.50 16.38
N LEU A 4 8.95 -3.01 15.32
CA LEU A 4 8.37 -3.07 13.98
C LEU A 4 7.75 -4.44 13.75
N LEU A 5 6.45 -4.46 13.46
CA LEU A 5 5.68 -5.68 13.23
C LEU A 5 5.39 -5.81 11.73
N ALA A 6 6.23 -6.61 11.06
CA ALA A 6 6.19 -6.83 9.62
C ALA A 6 5.24 -7.99 9.25
N GLN A 7 4.26 -7.71 8.40
CA GLN A 7 3.40 -8.68 7.75
C GLN A 7 4.03 -9.13 6.42
N CYS A 8 4.90 -10.14 6.48
CA CYS A 8 5.66 -10.64 5.33
C CYS A 8 4.84 -11.46 4.32
N ALA A 9 3.52 -11.53 4.48
CA ALA A 9 2.62 -11.92 3.40
C ALA A 9 2.44 -10.84 2.32
N TYR A 10 2.76 -9.56 2.61
CA TYR A 10 2.64 -8.45 1.66
C TYR A 10 3.99 -7.77 1.38
N LEU A 11 4.40 -7.75 0.10
CA LEU A 11 5.60 -7.02 -0.36
C LEU A 11 5.61 -5.56 0.12
N SER A 12 4.46 -4.89 -0.03
CA SER A 12 4.32 -3.47 0.29
C SER A 12 4.40 -3.20 1.80
N GLU A 13 4.07 -4.18 2.64
CA GLU A 13 4.18 -4.03 4.08
C GLU A 13 5.64 -4.24 4.50
N THR A 14 6.25 -5.35 4.06
CA THR A 14 7.65 -5.67 4.38
C THR A 14 8.59 -4.56 3.96
N SER A 15 8.44 -4.05 2.74
CA SER A 15 9.29 -2.97 2.23
C SER A 15 9.14 -1.67 3.02
N ARG A 16 7.95 -1.32 3.51
CA ARG A 16 7.78 -0.13 4.38
C ARG A 16 8.45 -0.33 5.73
N MET A 17 8.37 -1.53 6.31
CA MET A 17 9.07 -1.82 7.57
C MET A 17 10.59 -1.74 7.41
N ILE A 18 11.14 -2.14 6.24
CA ILE A 18 12.56 -1.96 5.92
C ILE A 18 12.94 -0.47 5.89
N GLU A 19 12.17 0.38 5.19
CA GLU A 19 12.46 1.82 5.13
C GLU A 19 12.36 2.50 6.50
N LEU A 20 11.37 2.13 7.32
CA LEU A 20 11.25 2.65 8.68
C LEU A 20 12.39 2.15 9.58
N HIS A 21 12.79 0.88 9.45
CA HIS A 21 13.93 0.34 10.19
C HIS A 21 15.20 1.13 9.87
N ARG A 22 15.47 1.39 8.58
CA ARG A 22 16.61 2.19 8.13
C ARG A 22 16.58 3.60 8.73
N ALA A 23 15.44 4.31 8.62
CA ALA A 23 15.31 5.67 9.13
C ALA A 23 15.41 5.77 10.67
N LEU A 24 14.80 4.83 11.39
CA LEU A 24 14.88 4.76 12.85
C LEU A 24 16.31 4.44 13.33
N THR A 25 16.97 3.47 12.68
CA THR A 25 18.34 3.08 13.01
C THR A 25 19.32 4.22 12.71
N ALA A 26 19.16 4.93 11.59
CA ALA A 26 19.95 6.11 11.25
C ALA A 26 19.84 7.22 12.31
N ARG A 27 18.73 7.26 13.06
CA ARG A 27 18.50 8.17 14.20
C ARG A 27 18.99 7.62 15.54
N GLY A 28 19.70 6.49 15.54
CA GLY A 28 20.21 5.83 16.75
C GLY A 28 19.13 5.16 17.60
N ALA A 29 17.96 4.89 17.03
CA ALA A 29 16.89 4.20 17.76
C ALA A 29 17.21 2.71 17.92
N ASP A 30 16.89 2.17 19.09
CA ASP A 30 16.88 0.73 19.33
C ASP A 30 15.58 0.11 18.78
N VAL A 31 15.72 -0.70 17.73
CA VAL A 31 14.63 -1.26 16.92
C VAL A 31 14.70 -2.78 16.90
N ARG A 32 13.56 -3.44 17.13
CA ARG A 32 13.39 -4.89 16.94
C ARG A 32 12.30 -5.16 15.92
N VAL A 33 12.50 -6.16 15.08
CA VAL A 33 11.53 -6.57 14.06
C VAL A 33 10.94 -7.93 14.42
N ALA A 34 9.63 -8.05 14.34
CA ALA A 34 8.92 -9.33 14.43
C ALA A 34 7.98 -9.53 13.25
N THR A 35 7.73 -10.79 12.92
CA THR A 35 6.80 -11.20 11.87
C THR A 35 6.13 -12.52 12.23
N HIS A 36 5.03 -12.87 11.56
CA HIS A 36 4.50 -14.23 11.60
C HIS A 36 5.15 -15.13 10.54
N GLY A 37 6.07 -14.61 9.73
CA GLY A 37 6.60 -15.28 8.55
C GLY A 37 5.86 -14.84 7.29
N GLY A 38 5.98 -15.63 6.22
CA GLY A 38 5.44 -15.32 4.90
C GLY A 38 6.51 -15.27 3.81
N VAL A 39 6.02 -15.12 2.57
CA VAL A 39 6.79 -15.26 1.33
C VAL A 39 7.83 -14.15 1.11
N HIS A 40 7.67 -12.99 1.76
CA HIS A 40 8.55 -11.83 1.57
C HIS A 40 9.59 -11.65 2.66
N ARG A 41 9.77 -12.63 3.57
CA ARG A 41 10.79 -12.58 4.63
C ARG A 41 12.22 -12.43 4.09
N ASN A 42 12.46 -12.97 2.90
CA ASN A 42 13.72 -12.86 2.17
C ASN A 42 14.16 -11.41 1.91
N LEU A 43 13.24 -10.45 1.93
CA LEU A 43 13.57 -9.02 1.80
C LEU A 43 14.18 -8.44 3.08
N LEU A 44 13.76 -8.94 4.25
CA LEU A 44 14.41 -8.59 5.51
C LEU A 44 15.83 -9.19 5.56
N ASP A 45 15.97 -10.44 5.12
CA ASP A 45 17.27 -11.12 5.00
C ASP A 45 18.22 -10.35 4.05
N ALA A 46 17.74 -9.98 2.86
CA ALA A 46 18.50 -9.20 1.89
C ALA A 46 18.89 -7.81 2.40
N ALA A 47 18.07 -7.19 3.24
CA ALA A 47 18.36 -5.92 3.89
C ALA A 47 19.28 -6.05 5.12
N GLY A 48 19.66 -7.27 5.51
CA GLY A 48 20.46 -7.53 6.70
C GLY A 48 19.75 -7.19 8.01
N ILE A 49 18.41 -7.20 8.02
CA ILE A 49 17.59 -6.82 9.17
C ILE A 49 17.22 -8.06 9.98
N PRO A 50 17.73 -8.21 11.22
CA PRO A 50 17.36 -9.34 12.06
C PRO A 50 15.90 -9.24 12.49
N TYR A 51 15.20 -10.37 12.45
CA TYR A 51 13.80 -10.46 12.86
C TYR A 51 13.51 -11.73 13.67
N GLU A 52 12.42 -11.68 14.44
CA GLU A 52 11.89 -12.83 15.18
C GLU A 52 10.57 -13.31 14.58
N VAL A 53 10.39 -14.63 14.47
CA VAL A 53 9.09 -15.22 14.11
C VAL A 53 8.27 -15.41 15.38
N VAL A 54 7.16 -14.70 15.48
CA VAL A 54 6.30 -14.68 16.67
C VAL A 54 5.00 -15.44 16.40
N GLY A 55 4.64 -16.32 17.33
CA GLY A 55 3.47 -17.18 17.20
C GLY A 55 3.66 -18.32 16.18
N PRO A 56 2.58 -19.01 15.79
CA PRO A 56 2.63 -20.06 14.78
C PRO A 56 3.12 -19.51 13.43
N PRO A 57 4.18 -20.07 12.80
CA PRO A 57 4.66 -19.56 11.53
C PRO A 57 3.59 -19.64 10.41
N MET A 58 3.36 -18.52 9.73
CA MET A 58 2.52 -18.44 8.54
C MET A 58 3.26 -19.06 7.35
N SER A 59 2.79 -20.22 6.88
CA SER A 59 3.29 -20.85 5.66
C SER A 59 2.99 -20.00 4.42
N ASP A 60 3.69 -20.26 3.32
CA ASP A 60 3.50 -19.54 2.07
C ASP A 60 2.08 -19.76 1.50
N GLU A 61 1.52 -20.97 1.62
CA GLU A 61 0.14 -21.28 1.21
C GLU A 61 -0.89 -20.61 2.12
N ARG A 62 -0.60 -20.50 3.43
CA ARG A 62 -1.47 -19.76 4.36
C ARG A 62 -1.42 -18.26 4.06
N GLY A 63 -0.24 -17.73 3.74
CA GLY A 63 -0.03 -16.34 3.31
C GLY A 63 -0.78 -16.01 2.03
N ALA A 64 -0.74 -16.89 1.02
CA ALA A 64 -1.52 -16.70 -0.21
C ALA A 64 -3.03 -16.62 0.06
N ARG A 65 -3.56 -17.50 0.93
CA ARG A 65 -4.97 -17.43 1.37
C ARG A 65 -5.27 -16.17 2.18
N PHE A 66 -4.36 -15.77 3.07
CA PHE A 66 -4.48 -14.55 3.86
C PHE A 66 -4.61 -13.31 2.97
N VAL A 67 -3.78 -13.22 1.92
CA VAL A 67 -3.83 -12.14 0.94
C VAL A 67 -5.14 -12.17 0.13
N ALA A 68 -5.61 -13.36 -0.26
CA ALA A 68 -6.87 -13.53 -0.99
C ALA A 68 -8.10 -13.14 -0.14
N ASP A 69 -8.05 -13.36 1.17
CA ASP A 69 -9.11 -13.06 2.13
C ASP A 69 -9.11 -11.60 2.61
N ALA A 70 -8.25 -10.74 2.06
CA ALA A 70 -8.13 -9.35 2.49
C ALA A 70 -9.45 -8.56 2.36
N PRO A 71 -9.67 -7.54 3.23
CA PRO A 71 -10.82 -6.66 3.10
C PRO A 71 -10.96 -6.07 1.69
N GLY A 72 -12.14 -6.25 1.09
CA GLY A 72 -12.44 -5.83 -0.28
C GLY A 72 -12.08 -6.84 -1.38
N LEU A 73 -11.38 -7.93 -1.06
CA LEU A 73 -11.09 -9.04 -1.99
C LEU A 73 -11.84 -10.32 -1.60
N GLY A 74 -11.71 -10.71 -0.33
CA GLY A 74 -12.25 -11.95 0.20
C GLY A 74 -13.76 -11.91 0.44
N ASN A 75 -14.30 -13.05 0.88
CA ASN A 75 -15.69 -13.14 1.31
C ASN A 75 -15.94 -12.15 2.47
N VAL A 76 -16.87 -11.20 2.29
CA VAL A 76 -17.25 -10.20 3.30
C VAL A 76 -17.74 -10.80 4.61
N ARG A 77 -18.12 -12.09 4.63
CA ARG A 77 -18.55 -12.82 5.84
C ARG A 77 -17.41 -13.53 6.55
N GLN A 78 -16.20 -13.53 5.98
CA GLN A 78 -15.04 -14.22 6.50
C GLN A 78 -13.98 -13.20 6.92
N SER A 79 -13.40 -13.41 8.11
CA SER A 79 -12.22 -12.68 8.56
C SER A 79 -10.97 -13.27 7.89
N MET A 80 -9.94 -12.45 7.69
CA MET A 80 -8.62 -12.93 7.23
C MET A 80 -8.01 -13.99 8.16
N TYR A 81 -8.50 -14.07 9.39
CA TYR A 81 -8.11 -15.01 10.44
C TYR A 81 -9.32 -15.77 10.96
N THR A 82 -9.12 -17.02 11.39
CA THR A 82 -10.06 -17.66 12.31
C THR A 82 -9.96 -16.99 13.69
N ASP A 83 -10.99 -17.11 14.53
CA ASP A 83 -10.93 -16.55 15.90
C ASP A 83 -9.81 -17.19 16.74
N ALA A 84 -9.52 -18.48 16.52
CA ALA A 84 -8.42 -19.19 17.16
C ALA A 84 -7.05 -18.63 16.74
N GLU A 85 -6.82 -18.55 15.43
CA GLU A 85 -5.59 -17.99 14.87
C GLU A 85 -5.37 -16.53 15.29
N LEU A 86 -6.43 -15.72 15.28
CA LEU A 86 -6.38 -14.33 15.73
C LEU A 86 -5.96 -14.25 17.21
N ARG A 87 -6.54 -15.08 18.08
CA ARG A 87 -6.20 -15.12 19.50
C ARG A 87 -4.75 -15.56 19.73
N ASP A 88 -4.29 -16.59 19.04
CA ASP A 88 -2.93 -17.13 19.19
C ASP A 88 -1.87 -16.09 18.80
N TYR A 89 -2.07 -15.41 17.66
CA TYR A 89 -1.19 -14.33 17.25
C TYR A 89 -1.23 -13.15 18.22
N VAL A 90 -2.43 -12.71 18.64
CA VAL A 90 -2.57 -11.58 19.56
C VAL A 90 -1.84 -11.82 20.88
N LEU A 91 -1.95 -13.02 21.44
CA LEU A 91 -1.26 -13.38 22.68
C LEU A 91 0.25 -13.52 22.49
N ALA A 92 0.70 -14.11 21.38
CA ALA A 92 2.12 -14.26 21.08
C ALA A 92 2.81 -12.90 20.85
N GLU A 93 2.19 -12.02 20.05
CA GLU A 93 2.63 -10.64 19.83
C GLU A 93 2.69 -9.87 21.14
N ALA A 94 1.64 -9.92 21.96
CA ALA A 94 1.61 -9.19 23.22
C ALA A 94 2.68 -9.67 24.20
N LYS A 95 2.93 -10.99 24.27
CA LYS A 95 4.03 -11.57 25.05
C LYS A 95 5.38 -11.07 24.55
N TRP A 96 5.59 -11.08 23.24
CA TRP A 96 6.85 -10.62 22.64
C TRP A 96 7.06 -9.11 22.89
N LEU A 97 6.06 -8.26 22.65
CA LEU A 97 6.10 -6.82 22.90
C LEU A 97 6.52 -6.49 24.34
N ARG A 98 5.96 -7.19 25.33
CA ARG A 98 6.38 -7.03 26.74
C ARG A 98 7.80 -7.55 26.98
N GLY A 99 8.15 -8.71 26.42
CA GLY A 99 9.45 -9.34 26.60
C GLY A 99 10.61 -8.49 26.09
N VAL A 100 10.40 -7.77 24.98
CA VAL A 100 11.40 -6.85 24.43
C VAL A 100 11.33 -5.45 25.07
N GLY A 101 10.36 -5.16 25.94
CA GLY A 101 10.18 -3.82 26.52
C GLY A 101 9.83 -2.76 25.46
N ALA A 102 8.97 -3.12 24.50
CA ALA A 102 8.52 -2.20 23.47
C ALA A 102 7.78 -1.01 24.09
N ARG A 103 8.21 0.21 23.79
CA ARG A 103 7.50 1.44 24.18
C ARG A 103 6.47 1.88 23.14
N VAL A 104 6.64 1.43 21.90
CA VAL A 104 5.74 1.67 20.78
C VAL A 104 5.87 0.52 19.79
N ALA A 105 4.74 0.10 19.24
CA ALA A 105 4.66 -0.86 18.14
C ALA A 105 4.27 -0.12 16.85
N VAL A 106 4.89 -0.50 15.73
CA VAL A 106 4.64 0.09 14.42
C VAL A 106 4.33 -1.04 13.45
N THR A 107 3.30 -0.88 12.63
CA THR A 107 3.01 -1.81 11.53
C THR A 107 2.46 -1.07 10.32
N GLY A 108 2.59 -1.66 9.15
CA GLY A 108 1.74 -1.30 8.03
C GLY A 108 0.36 -1.92 8.20
N PHE A 109 0.29 -3.25 8.07
CA PHE A 109 -0.97 -3.99 7.90
C PHE A 109 -1.03 -5.30 8.70
N LEU A 110 -0.22 -5.47 9.76
CA LEU A 110 -0.40 -6.59 10.69
C LEU A 110 -1.62 -6.31 11.58
N LEU A 111 -2.82 -6.65 11.10
CA LEU A 111 -4.09 -6.24 11.73
C LEU A 111 -4.29 -6.76 13.15
N THR A 112 -3.70 -7.91 13.50
CA THR A 112 -3.64 -8.46 14.88
C THR A 112 -3.03 -7.48 15.88
N ALA A 113 -2.14 -6.59 15.41
CA ALA A 113 -1.56 -5.51 16.23
C ALA A 113 -2.61 -4.58 16.83
N GLN A 114 -3.80 -4.47 16.22
CA GLN A 114 -4.91 -3.68 16.76
C GLN A 114 -5.39 -4.19 18.13
N LEU A 115 -5.17 -5.46 18.45
CA LEU A 115 -5.53 -6.07 19.74
C LEU A 115 -4.29 -6.34 20.59
N SER A 116 -3.21 -6.88 20.02
CA SER A 116 -2.03 -7.26 20.81
C SER A 116 -1.36 -6.08 21.51
N THR A 117 -1.36 -4.90 20.89
CA THR A 117 -0.87 -3.66 21.51
C THR A 117 -1.72 -3.24 22.72
N ARG A 118 -3.04 -3.46 22.68
CA ARG A 118 -3.94 -3.23 23.82
C ARG A 118 -3.67 -4.22 24.96
N VAL A 119 -3.45 -5.49 24.61
CA VAL A 119 -3.08 -6.53 25.60
C VAL A 119 -1.71 -6.24 26.20
N ALA A 120 -0.77 -5.68 25.43
CA ALA A 120 0.56 -5.33 25.91
C ALA A 120 0.61 -3.98 26.65
N GLY A 121 -0.38 -3.11 26.48
CA GLY A 121 -0.36 -1.74 27.00
C GLY A 121 0.60 -0.81 26.25
N VAL A 122 0.81 -1.04 24.97
CA VAL A 122 1.78 -0.31 24.11
C VAL A 122 1.00 0.49 23.05
N PRO A 123 1.38 1.75 22.75
CA PRO A 123 0.77 2.51 21.65
C PRO A 123 1.08 1.89 20.28
N LEU A 124 0.11 1.95 19.37
CA LEU A 124 0.22 1.46 18.00
C LEU A 124 0.34 2.62 17.00
N VAL A 125 1.38 2.57 16.16
CA VAL A 125 1.52 3.42 14.97
C VAL A 125 1.21 2.62 13.72
N THR A 126 0.35 3.15 12.83
CA THR A 126 0.09 2.54 11.52
C THR A 126 0.62 3.40 10.37
N THR A 127 1.14 2.76 9.31
CA THR A 127 1.70 3.46 8.13
C THR A 127 1.03 3.10 6.79
N HIS A 128 0.12 2.11 6.80
CA HIS A 128 -0.56 1.63 5.60
C HIS A 128 -1.74 2.51 5.16
N THR A 129 -2.20 3.44 6.00
CA THR A 129 -3.42 4.19 5.66
C THR A 129 -3.29 4.98 4.37
N GLY A 130 -2.07 5.37 3.97
CA GLY A 130 -1.85 6.13 2.73
C GLY A 130 -2.80 7.31 2.68
N SER A 131 -3.57 7.39 1.59
CA SER A 131 -4.64 8.39 1.44
C SER A 131 -6.00 7.92 1.98
N TRP A 132 -6.13 6.69 2.44
CA TRP A 132 -7.35 6.09 2.98
C TRP A 132 -7.53 6.45 4.47
N VAL A 133 -7.85 7.72 4.74
CA VAL A 133 -8.05 8.27 6.09
C VAL A 133 -9.37 9.05 6.28
N PRO A 134 -9.85 9.21 7.53
CA PRO A 134 -11.12 9.88 7.82
C PRO A 134 -11.36 11.21 7.10
N PRO A 135 -10.40 12.15 7.08
CA PRO A 135 -10.59 13.43 6.41
C PRO A 135 -10.87 13.31 4.90
N VAL A 136 -10.50 12.21 4.25
CA VAL A 136 -10.73 11.99 2.81
C VAL A 136 -12.18 11.61 2.55
N TRP A 137 -12.71 10.60 3.23
CA TRP A 137 -14.10 10.20 3.03
C TRP A 137 -15.10 11.13 3.71
N GLU A 138 -14.74 11.81 4.80
CA GLU A 138 -15.56 12.83 5.43
C GLU A 138 -15.78 14.05 4.49
N ARG A 139 -14.84 14.32 3.58
CA ARG A 139 -14.97 15.32 2.49
C ARG A 139 -15.56 14.76 1.19
N GLY A 140 -15.98 13.50 1.17
CA GLY A 140 -16.55 12.90 -0.03
C GLY A 140 -15.53 12.66 -1.14
N LEU A 141 -14.24 12.53 -0.85
CA LEU A 141 -13.18 12.43 -1.86
C LEU A 141 -13.00 11.01 -2.43
N LEU A 142 -13.58 9.97 -1.81
CA LEU A 142 -13.54 8.63 -2.39
C LEU A 142 -14.31 8.62 -3.72
N PRO A 143 -13.75 8.00 -4.76
CA PRO A 143 -14.39 7.91 -6.07
C PRO A 143 -15.72 7.17 -5.97
N ALA A 144 -16.65 7.56 -6.84
CA ALA A 144 -17.96 6.90 -6.92
C ALA A 144 -17.88 5.52 -7.60
N ASP A 145 -16.69 5.02 -7.95
CA ASP A 145 -16.50 3.72 -8.56
C ASP A 145 -16.88 2.63 -7.55
N ALA A 146 -18.16 2.24 -7.53
CA ALA A 146 -18.67 1.40 -6.47
C ALA A 146 -18.14 -0.03 -6.63
N PRO A 147 -17.55 -0.60 -5.56
CA PRO A 147 -17.12 -2.00 -5.57
C PRO A 147 -18.33 -2.95 -5.63
N TRP A 148 -19.51 -2.49 -5.18
CA TRP A 148 -20.72 -3.30 -5.14
C TRP A 148 -21.57 -3.09 -6.41
N PRO A 149 -21.82 -4.16 -7.20
CA PRO A 149 -22.61 -4.07 -8.43
C PRO A 149 -23.98 -3.42 -8.26
N ALA A 150 -24.66 -3.70 -7.13
CA ALA A 150 -25.97 -3.13 -6.83
C ALA A 150 -25.96 -1.59 -6.73
N LEU A 151 -24.86 -0.98 -6.28
CA LEU A 151 -24.77 0.48 -6.20
C LEU A 151 -24.56 1.14 -7.56
N ARG A 152 -24.19 0.38 -8.61
CA ARG A 152 -23.97 0.94 -9.96
C ARG A 152 -25.26 1.44 -10.62
N LEU A 153 -26.41 0.95 -10.15
CA LEU A 153 -27.74 1.40 -10.59
C LEU A 153 -28.15 2.75 -9.98
N LEU A 154 -27.46 3.21 -8.94
CA LEU A 154 -27.78 4.47 -8.27
C LEU A 154 -27.14 5.67 -9.00
N PRO A 155 -27.80 6.85 -8.98
CA PRO A 155 -27.20 8.10 -9.44
C PRO A 155 -25.86 8.38 -8.75
N GLU A 156 -24.91 8.95 -9.48
CA GLU A 156 -23.55 9.18 -8.99
C GLU A 156 -23.47 9.92 -7.65
N PRO A 157 -24.24 11.00 -7.38
CA PRO A 157 -24.16 11.69 -6.10
C PRO A 157 -24.52 10.79 -4.91
N LEU A 158 -25.53 9.92 -5.08
CA LEU A 158 -25.95 8.98 -4.05
C LEU A 158 -24.90 7.89 -3.86
N ARG A 159 -24.38 7.34 -4.95
CA ARG A 159 -23.32 6.32 -4.94
C ARG A 159 -22.07 6.84 -4.23
N ARG A 160 -21.64 8.07 -4.55
CA ARG A 160 -20.53 8.75 -3.90
C ARG A 160 -20.77 8.93 -2.41
N ARG A 161 -21.96 9.38 -2.01
CA ARG A 161 -22.34 9.53 -0.59
C ARG A 161 -22.27 8.19 0.17
N LEU A 162 -22.74 7.09 -0.44
CA LEU A 162 -22.71 5.77 0.17
C LEU A 162 -21.29 5.21 0.30
N VAL A 163 -20.46 5.32 -0.74
CA VAL A 163 -19.05 4.88 -0.71
C VAL A 163 -18.28 5.64 0.37
N ASN A 164 -18.48 6.95 0.49
CA ASN A 164 -17.80 7.77 1.49
C ASN A 164 -18.32 7.55 2.93
N ALA A 165 -19.56 7.08 3.09
CA ALA A 165 -20.08 6.70 4.41
C ALA A 165 -19.64 5.29 4.85
N ALA A 166 -19.20 4.44 3.93
CA ALA A 166 -18.95 3.02 4.20
C ALA A 166 -17.81 2.76 5.21
N PRO A 167 -16.62 3.40 5.12
CA PRO A 167 -15.50 3.09 6.03
C PRO A 167 -15.86 3.18 7.51
N ALA A 168 -16.62 4.21 7.89
CA ALA A 168 -17.04 4.44 9.27
C ALA A 168 -18.24 3.57 9.74
N ARG A 169 -18.93 2.89 8.81
CA ARG A 169 -20.17 2.13 9.10
C ARG A 169 -20.00 0.62 8.97
N VAL A 170 -19.05 0.16 8.15
CA VAL A 170 -18.79 -1.27 7.94
C VAL A 170 -18.17 -1.87 9.21
N ARG A 171 -18.80 -2.93 9.72
CA ARG A 171 -18.35 -3.66 10.93
C ARG A 171 -18.12 -5.16 10.72
N TYR A 172 -18.53 -5.71 9.58
CA TYR A 172 -18.44 -7.15 9.37
C TYR A 172 -16.99 -7.65 9.34
N TYR A 173 -16.04 -6.85 8.83
CA TYR A 173 -14.60 -7.16 8.89
C TYR A 173 -14.02 -7.14 10.32
N THR A 174 -14.70 -6.54 11.29
CA THR A 174 -14.22 -6.43 12.67
C THR A 174 -14.94 -7.38 13.64
N ALA A 175 -15.87 -8.20 13.17
CA ALA A 175 -16.65 -9.09 14.03
C ALA A 175 -15.77 -10.13 14.76
N GLY A 176 -14.83 -10.78 14.06
CA GLY A 176 -13.88 -11.72 14.68
C GLY A 176 -12.95 -11.03 15.68
N PHE A 177 -12.41 -9.87 15.30
CA PHE A 177 -11.61 -9.01 16.19
C PHE A 177 -12.37 -8.66 17.47
N ASN A 178 -13.65 -8.32 17.37
CA ASN A 178 -14.43 -7.90 18.53
C ASN A 178 -14.85 -9.07 19.43
N ARG A 179 -14.97 -10.30 18.89
CA ARG A 179 -15.13 -11.49 19.73
C ARG A 179 -13.86 -11.77 20.54
N VAL A 180 -12.71 -11.79 19.88
CA VAL A 180 -11.40 -11.99 20.56
C VAL A 180 -11.09 -10.84 21.53
N ALA A 181 -11.40 -9.59 21.18
CA ALA A 181 -11.22 -8.46 22.07
C ALA A 181 -12.05 -8.59 23.36
N ALA A 182 -13.30 -9.07 23.26
CA ALA A 182 -14.16 -9.30 24.42
C ALA A 182 -13.63 -10.41 25.32
N GLU A 183 -13.13 -11.51 24.75
CA GLU A 183 -12.50 -12.60 25.51
C GLU A 183 -11.23 -12.15 26.25
N LEU A 184 -10.45 -11.27 25.64
CA LEU A 184 -9.20 -10.75 26.21
C LEU A 184 -9.40 -9.52 27.10
N GLY A 185 -10.63 -8.99 27.21
CA GLY A 185 -10.94 -7.82 28.02
C GLY A 185 -10.31 -6.51 27.52
N VAL A 186 -10.09 -6.36 26.21
CA VAL A 186 -9.46 -5.18 25.60
C VAL A 186 -10.40 -4.36 24.72
N GLU A 187 -10.02 -3.13 24.42
CA GLU A 187 -10.80 -2.22 23.58
C GLU A 187 -11.08 -2.81 22.18
N PRO A 188 -12.35 -2.80 21.71
CA PRO A 188 -12.71 -3.36 20.41
C PRO A 188 -12.19 -2.52 19.23
N VAL A 189 -12.39 -3.05 18.02
CA VAL A 189 -12.20 -2.38 16.73
C VAL A 189 -13.58 -1.98 16.16
N PRO A 190 -14.00 -0.71 16.30
CA PRO A 190 -15.40 -0.32 16.10
C PRO A 190 -15.89 -0.31 14.64
N SER A 191 -14.98 -0.22 13.66
CA SER A 191 -15.32 -0.15 12.23
C SER A 191 -14.15 -0.56 11.34
N LEU A 192 -14.40 -0.73 10.04
CA LEU A 192 -13.36 -0.91 9.02
C LEU A 192 -12.36 0.25 9.02
N ALA A 193 -12.80 1.49 9.22
CA ALA A 193 -11.88 2.61 9.35
C ALA A 193 -10.95 2.45 10.54
N ALA A 194 -11.47 2.05 11.71
CA ALA A 194 -10.64 1.83 12.90
C ALA A 194 -9.67 0.64 12.75
N LEU A 195 -9.98 -0.34 11.90
CA LEU A 195 -9.12 -1.51 11.68
C LEU A 195 -7.74 -1.14 11.11
N VAL A 196 -7.64 -0.03 10.38
CA VAL A 196 -6.39 0.44 9.78
C VAL A 196 -5.78 1.66 10.49
N LEU A 197 -6.45 2.19 11.51
CA LEU A 197 -6.00 3.33 12.30
C LEU A 197 -5.38 2.86 13.61
N GLY A 198 -4.12 3.22 13.86
CA GLY A 198 -3.49 3.07 15.17
C GLY A 198 -3.93 4.17 16.16
N ASP A 199 -3.20 4.27 17.27
CA ASP A 199 -3.24 5.46 18.13
C ASP A 199 -2.69 6.68 17.39
N LEU A 200 -1.67 6.46 16.56
CA LEU A 200 -1.21 7.40 15.54
C LEU A 200 -1.22 6.71 14.18
N ALA A 201 -2.01 7.22 13.23
CA ALA A 201 -1.92 6.79 11.84
C ALA A 201 -1.11 7.79 11.03
N LEU A 202 0.02 7.33 10.51
CA LEU A 202 0.86 8.08 9.59
C LEU A 202 0.25 8.03 8.20
N VAL A 203 -0.11 9.21 7.72
CA VAL A 203 -0.58 9.48 6.36
C VAL A 203 0.66 9.57 5.49
N THR A 204 0.97 8.45 4.86
CA THR A 204 2.12 8.30 3.98
C THR A 204 1.85 8.97 2.65
N GLU A 205 1.64 10.27 2.61
CA GLU A 205 1.42 11.07 1.39
C GLU A 205 1.80 12.55 1.67
N VAL A 206 1.83 13.42 0.67
CA VAL A 206 2.01 14.87 0.87
C VAL A 206 0.68 15.64 0.79
N PRO A 207 0.53 16.78 1.50
CA PRO A 207 -0.68 17.62 1.47
C PRO A 207 -1.16 17.99 0.06
N GLU A 208 -0.23 18.28 -0.85
CA GLU A 208 -0.49 18.72 -2.22
C GLU A 208 -1.12 17.61 -3.06
N VAL A 209 -0.74 16.36 -2.82
CA VAL A 209 -1.33 15.21 -3.51
C VAL A 209 -2.67 14.84 -2.90
N LEU A 210 -2.79 14.88 -1.57
CA LEU A 210 -4.04 14.54 -0.89
C LEU A 210 -5.11 15.63 -1.07
N GLY A 211 -4.70 16.88 -1.26
CA GLY A 211 -5.58 18.05 -1.30
C GLY A 211 -6.11 18.44 0.09
N ILE A 212 -5.34 18.13 1.14
CA ILE A 212 -5.71 18.40 2.54
C ILE A 212 -4.50 19.06 3.24
N PRO A 213 -4.62 20.29 3.77
CA PRO A 213 -3.54 20.93 4.51
C PRO A 213 -3.09 20.12 5.73
N ALA A 214 -1.79 20.15 6.03
CA ALA A 214 -1.20 19.43 7.16
C ALA A 214 -1.84 19.82 8.50
N GLU A 215 -2.05 21.11 8.73
CA GLU A 215 -2.69 21.63 9.94
C GLU A 215 -4.10 21.03 10.15
N GLU A 216 -4.87 20.90 9.08
CA GLU A 216 -6.25 20.41 9.15
C GLU A 216 -6.27 18.89 9.36
N LEU A 217 -5.38 18.16 8.69
CA LEU A 217 -5.24 16.72 8.90
C LEU A 217 -4.79 16.40 10.33
N GLU A 218 -3.78 17.11 10.84
CA GLU A 218 -3.21 16.88 12.17
C GLU A 218 -4.13 17.37 13.30
N ALA A 219 -5.01 18.34 13.02
CA ALA A 219 -6.06 18.77 13.93
C ALA A 219 -7.24 17.79 14.00
N TRP A 220 -7.39 16.87 13.02
CA TRP A 220 -8.51 15.93 13.01
C TRP A 220 -8.56 15.08 14.28
N ARG A 221 -9.75 14.97 14.87
CA ARG A 221 -10.02 14.09 16.00
C ARG A 221 -11.32 13.32 15.76
N PRO A 222 -11.50 12.13 16.37
CA PRO A 222 -12.76 11.38 16.33
C PRO A 222 -14.00 12.16 16.80
N ALA A 223 -13.83 13.18 17.66
CA ALA A 223 -14.89 14.06 18.16
C ALA A 223 -16.16 13.32 18.63
N GLY A 224 -15.99 12.26 19.43
CA GLY A 224 -17.11 11.46 19.97
C GLY A 224 -17.76 10.48 18.98
N ARG A 225 -17.28 10.40 17.74
CA ARG A 225 -17.79 9.43 16.75
C ARG A 225 -17.40 8.01 17.15
N ARG A 226 -18.41 7.15 17.35
CA ARG A 226 -18.25 5.73 17.71
C ARG A 226 -17.58 4.86 16.65
N ALA A 227 -17.25 5.42 15.48
CA ALA A 227 -16.61 4.70 14.39
C ALA A 227 -15.09 4.55 14.57
N TYR A 228 -14.48 5.35 15.46
CA TYR A 228 -13.04 5.41 15.68
C TYR A 228 -12.72 5.23 17.16
N ARG A 229 -11.48 4.91 17.49
CA ARG A 229 -11.02 4.92 18.89
C ARG A 229 -10.80 6.37 19.33
N PRO A 230 -11.19 6.78 20.56
CA PRO A 230 -11.19 8.18 20.97
C PRO A 230 -9.81 8.87 20.87
N GLY A 231 -8.73 8.11 21.11
CA GLY A 231 -7.36 8.63 21.11
C GLY A 231 -6.69 8.72 19.73
N THR A 232 -7.33 8.24 18.65
CA THR A 232 -6.71 8.20 17.33
C THR A 232 -6.31 9.59 16.84
N ARG A 233 -5.06 9.73 16.41
CA ARG A 233 -4.50 10.91 15.76
C ARG A 233 -3.99 10.57 14.36
N LEU A 234 -3.89 11.58 13.52
CA LEU A 234 -3.32 11.49 12.19
C LEU A 234 -2.11 12.43 12.12
N ALA A 235 -1.08 12.03 11.38
CA ALA A 235 0.03 12.91 11.03
C ALA A 235 0.56 12.56 9.65
N TYR A 236 1.01 13.56 8.90
CA TYR A 236 1.73 13.29 7.66
C TYR A 236 3.11 12.72 7.96
N SER A 237 3.50 11.73 7.18
CA SER A 237 4.90 11.32 7.07
C SER A 237 5.50 11.67 5.72
N GLY A 238 4.72 11.78 4.64
CA GLY A 238 5.26 11.81 3.27
C GLY A 238 5.33 10.42 2.63
N PRO A 239 5.76 10.33 1.36
CA PRO A 239 5.73 9.08 0.59
C PRO A 239 6.67 8.03 1.20
N LEU A 240 6.17 6.79 1.33
CA LEU A 240 6.92 5.66 1.90
C LEU A 240 6.76 4.45 0.97
N TYR A 241 7.71 4.31 0.04
CA TYR A 241 7.70 3.34 -1.04
C TYR A 241 8.97 2.47 -1.04
N ALA A 242 8.90 1.32 -1.71
CA ALA A 242 9.95 0.31 -1.67
C ALA A 242 11.23 0.74 -2.43
N ARG A 243 12.37 0.73 -1.74
CA ARG A 243 13.70 0.83 -2.33
C ARG A 243 14.42 -0.52 -2.21
N LEU A 244 14.06 -1.44 -3.10
CA LEU A 244 14.58 -2.80 -3.11
C LEU A 244 16.07 -2.82 -3.41
N ASP A 245 16.86 -3.41 -2.52
CA ASP A 245 18.31 -3.55 -2.69
C ASP A 245 18.64 -4.76 -3.57
N VAL A 246 18.17 -4.71 -4.82
CA VAL A 246 18.42 -5.72 -5.85
C VAL A 246 18.90 -5.03 -7.12
N PRO A 247 19.95 -5.55 -7.79
CA PRO A 247 20.45 -4.94 -9.02
C PRO A 247 19.44 -5.10 -10.15
N ILE A 248 19.49 -4.19 -11.13
CA ILE A 248 18.81 -4.39 -12.41
C ILE A 248 19.58 -5.49 -13.17
N PRO A 249 18.91 -6.54 -13.68
CA PRO A 249 19.57 -7.58 -14.45
C PRO A 249 20.23 -7.03 -15.74
N PRO A 250 21.39 -7.55 -16.20
CA PRO A 250 22.10 -7.03 -17.37
C PRO A 250 21.27 -6.95 -18.65
N HIS A 251 20.44 -7.96 -18.93
CA HIS A 251 19.55 -7.92 -20.10
C HIS A 251 18.46 -6.83 -20.00
N VAL A 252 18.09 -6.41 -18.79
CA VAL A 252 17.18 -5.28 -18.56
C VAL A 252 17.92 -3.96 -18.72
N GLU A 253 19.18 -3.88 -18.27
CA GLU A 253 20.05 -2.72 -18.52
C GLU A 253 20.19 -2.45 -20.02
N GLU A 254 20.57 -3.47 -20.80
CA GLU A 254 20.66 -3.38 -22.26
C GLU A 254 19.33 -2.96 -22.90
N PHE A 255 18.21 -3.46 -22.36
CA PHE A 255 16.89 -3.04 -22.82
C PHE A 255 16.61 -1.58 -22.47
N LEU A 256 16.93 -1.10 -21.27
CA LEU A 256 16.68 0.29 -20.88
C LEU A 256 17.54 1.29 -21.68
N ASP A 257 18.74 0.90 -22.12
CA ASP A 257 19.65 1.77 -22.88
C ASP A 257 19.34 1.88 -24.37
N ALA A 258 18.58 0.94 -24.93
CA ALA A 258 18.19 0.99 -26.34
C ALA A 258 17.19 2.15 -26.62
N PRO A 259 17.24 2.75 -27.82
CA PRO A 259 16.41 3.91 -28.15
C PRO A 259 14.91 3.56 -28.29
N GLY A 260 14.07 4.58 -28.11
CA GLY A 260 12.61 4.51 -28.30
C GLY A 260 11.83 4.43 -26.98
N PRO A 261 10.51 4.75 -27.01
CA PRO A 261 9.73 4.90 -25.80
C PRO A 261 9.53 3.57 -25.08
N ILE A 262 9.73 3.56 -23.76
CA ILE A 262 9.61 2.38 -22.90
C ILE A 262 8.37 2.49 -22.00
N VAL A 263 7.53 1.45 -22.03
CA VAL A 263 6.41 1.27 -21.13
C VAL A 263 6.75 0.16 -20.14
N TYR A 264 6.78 0.50 -18.85
CA TYR A 264 7.02 -0.44 -17.77
C TYR A 264 5.71 -0.99 -17.21
N VAL A 265 5.46 -2.29 -17.35
CA VAL A 265 4.26 -2.98 -16.88
C VAL A 265 4.57 -3.76 -15.61
N ALA A 266 4.07 -3.27 -14.47
CA ALA A 266 4.24 -3.85 -13.14
C ALA A 266 2.88 -4.07 -12.46
N LEU A 267 2.11 -5.03 -12.98
CA LEU A 267 0.79 -5.42 -12.46
C LEU A 267 0.90 -6.64 -11.51
N THR A 268 1.72 -6.50 -10.47
CA THR A 268 2.18 -7.60 -9.61
C THR A 268 1.06 -8.38 -8.92
N SER A 269 -0.03 -7.71 -8.51
CA SER A 269 -1.19 -8.32 -7.85
C SER A 269 -2.40 -8.46 -8.78
N SER A 270 -2.19 -8.88 -10.02
CA SER A 270 -3.24 -9.06 -11.04
C SER A 270 -3.22 -10.46 -11.65
N SER A 271 -4.10 -10.74 -12.62
CA SER A 271 -4.03 -12.01 -13.37
C SER A 271 -2.99 -11.93 -14.50
N ALA A 272 -2.36 -13.06 -14.83
CA ALA A 272 -1.47 -13.14 -15.98
C ALA A 272 -2.16 -12.70 -17.30
N GLY A 273 -3.46 -12.95 -17.43
CA GLY A 273 -4.26 -12.49 -18.58
C GLY A 273 -4.35 -10.97 -18.70
N LEU A 274 -4.44 -10.25 -17.57
CA LEU A 274 -4.41 -8.78 -17.56
C LEU A 274 -3.02 -8.26 -17.94
N VAL A 275 -1.95 -8.84 -17.39
CA VAL A 275 -0.56 -8.52 -17.75
C VAL A 275 -0.35 -8.65 -19.26
N ARG A 276 -0.75 -9.78 -19.85
CA ARG A 276 -0.64 -10.05 -21.28
C ARG A 276 -1.40 -9.05 -22.13
N SER A 277 -2.67 -8.79 -21.77
CA SER A 277 -3.51 -7.83 -22.49
C SER A 277 -2.91 -6.41 -22.50
N VAL A 278 -2.40 -5.96 -21.36
CA VAL A 278 -1.78 -4.64 -21.22
C VAL A 278 -0.43 -4.56 -21.95
N ALA A 279 0.41 -5.59 -21.83
CA ALA A 279 1.69 -5.66 -22.53
C ALA A 279 1.48 -5.66 -24.06
N ALA A 280 0.52 -6.43 -24.57
CA ALA A 280 0.16 -6.45 -25.99
C ALA A 280 -0.34 -5.07 -26.46
N ALA A 281 -1.17 -4.40 -25.66
CA ALA A 281 -1.66 -3.07 -25.98
C ALA A 281 -0.54 -2.00 -26.00
N ALA A 282 0.41 -2.08 -25.07
CA ALA A 282 1.58 -1.20 -25.06
C ALA A 282 2.48 -1.45 -26.27
N ALA A 283 2.70 -2.71 -26.66
CA ALA A 283 3.43 -3.04 -27.88
C ALA A 283 2.71 -2.53 -29.15
N ALA A 284 1.38 -2.64 -29.21
CA ALA A 284 0.55 -2.09 -30.30
C ALA A 284 0.57 -0.55 -30.36
N ALA A 285 0.94 0.13 -29.28
CA ALA A 285 1.22 1.56 -29.27
C ALA A 285 2.62 1.91 -29.84
N SER A 286 3.33 0.94 -30.44
CA SER A 286 4.71 1.09 -30.95
C SER A 286 5.74 1.43 -29.87
N ALA A 287 5.43 1.15 -28.60
CA ALA A 287 6.39 1.23 -27.52
C ALA A 287 7.24 -0.04 -27.41
N ARG A 288 8.33 0.05 -26.65
CA ARG A 288 9.09 -1.08 -26.13
C ARG A 288 8.52 -1.40 -24.75
N VAL A 289 8.34 -2.67 -24.42
CA VAL A 289 7.62 -3.06 -23.19
C VAL A 289 8.56 -3.78 -22.22
N LEU A 290 8.70 -3.25 -21.01
CA LEU A 290 9.38 -3.94 -19.91
C LEU A 290 8.34 -4.51 -18.96
N VAL A 291 8.32 -5.82 -18.74
CA VAL A 291 7.34 -6.49 -17.86
C VAL A 291 8.04 -7.02 -16.61
N ALA A 292 7.57 -6.61 -15.43
CA ALA A 292 7.95 -7.22 -14.16
C ALA A 292 7.08 -8.47 -13.90
N GLY A 293 7.52 -9.61 -14.42
CA GLY A 293 6.93 -10.93 -14.25
C GLY A 293 7.25 -11.52 -12.88
N THR A 294 6.64 -10.98 -11.83
CA THR A 294 6.83 -11.42 -10.43
C THR A 294 6.42 -12.88 -10.20
N VAL A 295 5.15 -13.15 -9.86
CA VAL A 295 4.62 -14.52 -9.67
C VAL A 295 3.96 -15.08 -10.95
N HIS A 296 3.97 -14.29 -12.03
CA HIS A 296 3.23 -14.60 -13.26
C HIS A 296 4.09 -15.38 -14.24
N ALA A 297 3.57 -16.50 -14.76
CA ALA A 297 4.16 -17.20 -15.89
C ALA A 297 3.93 -16.43 -17.20
N VAL A 298 4.75 -15.40 -17.44
CA VAL A 298 4.69 -14.50 -18.61
C VAL A 298 6.03 -14.41 -19.37
N GLY A 299 6.96 -15.34 -19.11
CA GLY A 299 8.27 -15.36 -19.75
C GLY A 299 8.22 -15.51 -21.27
N ASP A 300 7.17 -16.14 -21.79
CA ASP A 300 6.88 -16.29 -23.22
C ASP A 300 6.54 -14.96 -23.92
N LEU A 301 6.29 -13.87 -23.19
CA LEU A 301 6.15 -12.53 -23.78
C LEU A 301 7.50 -11.95 -24.24
N HIS A 302 8.62 -12.53 -23.83
CA HIS A 302 9.95 -12.03 -24.17
C HIS A 302 10.18 -12.04 -25.69
N SER A 303 10.61 -10.91 -26.25
CA SER A 303 10.89 -10.73 -27.68
C SER A 303 11.81 -9.52 -27.90
N GLY A 304 12.21 -9.24 -29.14
CA GLY A 304 13.05 -8.07 -29.45
C GLY A 304 12.44 -6.71 -29.04
N ARG A 305 11.13 -6.62 -28.82
CA ARG A 305 10.44 -5.40 -28.36
C ARG A 305 9.86 -5.49 -26.95
N THR A 306 9.93 -6.66 -26.33
CA THR A 306 9.37 -6.91 -24.99
C THR A 306 10.41 -7.62 -24.13
N CYS A 307 10.88 -6.95 -23.08
CA CYS A 307 11.75 -7.57 -22.08
C CYS A 307 10.91 -8.02 -20.90
N VAL A 308 11.10 -9.25 -20.45
CA VAL A 308 10.46 -9.81 -19.26
C VAL A 308 11.54 -10.17 -18.25
N ALA A 309 11.39 -9.68 -17.02
CA ALA A 309 12.26 -10.01 -15.90
C ALA A 309 11.42 -10.28 -14.65
N GLY A 310 12.04 -10.81 -13.60
CA GLY A 310 11.39 -11.13 -12.33
C GLY A 310 11.02 -9.88 -11.50
N VAL A 311 11.32 -9.92 -10.20
CA VAL A 311 11.20 -8.75 -9.33
C VAL A 311 12.24 -7.70 -9.77
N LEU A 312 11.78 -6.48 -10.05
CA LEU A 312 12.64 -5.37 -10.45
C LEU A 312 12.63 -4.24 -9.41
N PRO A 313 13.78 -3.56 -9.20
CA PRO A 313 13.88 -2.39 -8.34
C PRO A 313 13.17 -1.21 -9.03
N SER A 314 11.86 -1.08 -8.82
CA SER A 314 11.04 -0.10 -9.58
C SER A 314 11.52 1.34 -9.43
N HIS A 315 12.09 1.71 -8.29
CA HIS A 315 12.71 3.02 -8.04
C HIS A 315 13.96 3.31 -8.90
N LEU A 316 14.62 2.28 -9.44
CA LEU A 316 15.74 2.42 -10.40
C LEU A 316 15.27 2.29 -11.85
N VAL A 317 14.19 1.55 -12.09
CA VAL A 317 13.61 1.33 -13.42
C VAL A 317 12.76 2.51 -13.89
N MET A 318 11.83 2.98 -13.05
CA MET A 318 10.86 4.03 -13.41
C MET A 318 11.49 5.35 -13.89
N PRO A 319 12.65 5.81 -13.39
CA PRO A 319 13.33 7.00 -13.93
C PRO A 319 13.76 6.86 -15.41
N ARG A 320 13.91 5.63 -15.91
CA ARG A 320 14.43 5.31 -17.25
C ARG A 320 13.34 4.87 -18.23
N VAL A 321 12.07 5.06 -17.89
CA VAL A 321 10.94 4.71 -18.75
C VAL A 321 10.02 5.91 -18.97
N ASP A 322 9.19 5.82 -20.01
CA ASP A 322 8.31 6.91 -20.42
C ASP A 322 6.93 6.84 -19.80
N LEU A 323 6.49 5.63 -19.45
CA LEU A 323 5.20 5.40 -18.83
C LEU A 323 5.27 4.16 -17.94
N ALA A 324 4.78 4.27 -16.70
CA ALA A 324 4.54 3.13 -15.85
C ALA A 324 3.08 2.68 -15.98
N VAL A 325 2.84 1.37 -15.99
CA VAL A 325 1.51 0.75 -15.93
C VAL A 325 1.45 -0.14 -14.70
N THR A 326 0.60 0.21 -13.74
CA THR A 326 0.51 -0.49 -12.45
C THR A 326 -0.94 -0.63 -12.01
N THR A 327 -1.21 -1.46 -11.01
CA THR A 327 -2.54 -1.54 -10.40
C THR A 327 -2.86 -0.32 -9.53
N ALA A 328 -1.94 0.65 -9.41
CA ALA A 328 -2.05 1.82 -8.55
C ALA A 328 -2.17 1.51 -7.05
N GLY A 329 -1.57 0.40 -6.60
CA GLY A 329 -1.24 0.26 -5.17
C GLY A 329 -0.36 1.42 -4.71
N GLN A 330 -0.56 1.89 -3.49
CA GLN A 330 0.04 3.12 -3.00
C GLN A 330 1.56 3.21 -3.25
N GLY A 331 2.32 2.16 -2.90
CA GLY A 331 3.77 2.15 -3.10
C GLY A 331 4.18 2.30 -4.57
N SER A 332 3.42 1.73 -5.51
CA SER A 332 3.69 1.85 -6.94
C SER A 332 3.37 3.24 -7.48
N VAL A 333 2.27 3.86 -7.02
CA VAL A 333 1.94 5.26 -7.35
C VAL A 333 3.03 6.18 -6.83
N GLN A 334 3.44 5.97 -5.58
CA GLN A 334 4.48 6.79 -4.97
C GLN A 334 5.83 6.64 -5.63
N THR A 335 6.22 5.41 -6.00
CA THR A 335 7.46 5.17 -6.75
C THR A 335 7.42 5.92 -8.08
N ALA A 336 6.31 5.82 -8.83
CA ALA A 336 6.18 6.50 -10.12
C ALA A 336 6.27 8.04 -9.96
N MET A 337 5.56 8.60 -8.98
CA MET A 337 5.59 10.04 -8.71
C MET A 337 6.96 10.52 -8.19
N ALA A 338 7.64 9.75 -7.33
CA ALA A 338 8.99 10.02 -6.85
C ALA A 338 10.04 9.94 -7.98
N CYS A 339 9.78 9.18 -9.04
CA CYS A 339 10.62 9.12 -10.23
C CYS A 339 10.24 10.20 -11.28
N GLY A 340 9.12 10.91 -11.09
CA GLY A 340 8.58 11.83 -12.08
C GLY A 340 8.11 11.14 -13.37
N THR A 341 7.63 9.89 -13.23
CA THR A 341 7.17 9.03 -14.32
C THR A 341 5.64 9.04 -14.36
N PRO A 342 5.00 9.33 -15.51
CA PRO A 342 3.55 9.29 -15.61
C PRO A 342 3.01 7.87 -15.46
N LEU A 343 1.74 7.75 -15.07
CA LEU A 343 1.14 6.48 -14.66
C LEU A 343 -0.16 6.15 -15.42
N LEU A 344 -0.19 5.02 -16.10
CA LEU A 344 -1.43 4.36 -16.48
C LEU A 344 -1.86 3.40 -15.35
N ALA A 345 -2.90 3.77 -14.62
CA ALA A 345 -3.41 3.00 -13.49
C ALA A 345 -4.49 2.01 -13.93
N VAL A 346 -4.36 0.74 -13.53
CA VAL A 346 -5.35 -0.33 -13.76
C VAL A 346 -5.88 -0.84 -12.41
N PRO A 347 -6.67 -0.03 -11.68
CA PRO A 347 -7.04 -0.34 -10.30
C PRO A 347 -7.99 -1.54 -10.22
N LEU A 348 -7.74 -2.38 -9.22
CA LEU A 348 -8.52 -3.59 -8.89
C LEU A 348 -9.30 -3.43 -7.57
N GLN A 349 -8.95 -2.44 -6.75
CA GLN A 349 -9.49 -2.23 -5.41
C GLN A 349 -9.86 -0.76 -5.18
N PRO A 350 -10.79 -0.45 -4.24
CA PRO A 350 -11.17 0.94 -3.94
C PRO A 350 -10.01 1.85 -3.54
N GLU A 351 -9.06 1.34 -2.75
CA GLU A 351 -7.87 2.07 -2.33
C GLU A 351 -6.97 2.41 -3.54
N GLN A 352 -6.75 1.45 -4.43
CA GLN A 352 -6.01 1.65 -5.67
C GLN A 352 -6.67 2.69 -6.58
N THR A 353 -8.00 2.66 -6.68
CA THR A 353 -8.76 3.68 -7.41
C THR A 353 -8.56 5.05 -6.78
N LEU A 354 -8.62 5.17 -5.45
CA LEU A 354 -8.36 6.45 -4.77
C LEU A 354 -6.97 6.98 -5.12
N ASN A 355 -5.91 6.18 -4.97
CA ASN A 355 -4.55 6.63 -5.28
C ASN A 355 -4.44 7.11 -6.72
N ALA A 356 -5.00 6.36 -7.67
CA ALA A 356 -5.02 6.74 -9.07
C ALA A 356 -5.80 8.04 -9.34
N VAL A 357 -6.93 8.26 -8.65
CA VAL A 357 -7.71 9.51 -8.74
C VAL A 357 -6.88 10.71 -8.29
N LEU A 358 -6.13 10.59 -7.20
CA LEU A 358 -5.34 11.70 -6.66
C LEU A 358 -4.31 12.19 -7.68
N VAL A 359 -3.53 11.27 -8.26
CA VAL A 359 -2.51 11.63 -9.27
C VAL A 359 -3.10 11.94 -10.65
N GLU A 360 -4.27 11.40 -11.00
CA GLU A 360 -4.99 11.77 -12.23
C GLU A 360 -5.51 13.21 -12.16
N LYS A 361 -6.03 13.66 -11.01
CA LYS A 361 -6.47 15.05 -10.80
C LYS A 361 -5.33 16.05 -10.99
N LEU A 362 -4.10 15.62 -10.70
CA LEU A 362 -2.88 16.40 -10.92
C LEU A 362 -2.39 16.34 -12.37
N GLY A 363 -3.01 15.51 -13.22
CA GLY A 363 -2.65 15.32 -14.62
C GLY A 363 -1.46 14.37 -14.84
N ALA A 364 -0.96 13.68 -13.81
CA ALA A 364 0.18 12.78 -13.90
C ALA A 364 -0.20 11.34 -14.29
N ALA A 365 -1.51 11.03 -14.31
CA ALA A 365 -2.00 9.68 -14.54
C ALA A 365 -3.29 9.63 -15.37
N ARG A 366 -3.60 8.42 -15.85
CA ARG A 366 -4.92 8.05 -16.38
C ARG A 366 -5.36 6.71 -15.81
N ARG A 367 -6.67 6.55 -15.58
CA ARG A 367 -7.24 5.25 -15.20
C ARG A 367 -7.69 4.45 -16.43
N LEU A 368 -7.44 3.14 -16.39
CA LEU A 368 -7.95 2.13 -17.30
C LEU A 368 -8.73 1.10 -16.49
N ALA A 369 -10.01 0.89 -16.82
CA ALA A 369 -10.77 -0.19 -16.20
C ALA A 369 -10.19 -1.55 -16.65
N PRO A 370 -10.08 -2.55 -15.76
CA PRO A 370 -9.51 -3.87 -16.11
C PRO A 370 -10.23 -4.57 -17.28
N ALA A 371 -11.52 -4.31 -17.45
CA ALA A 371 -12.32 -4.84 -18.56
C ALA A 371 -12.18 -4.06 -19.88
N ALA A 372 -11.48 -2.92 -19.87
CA ALA A 372 -11.39 -2.00 -21.01
C ALA A 372 -10.02 -2.05 -21.70
N THR A 373 -9.27 -3.14 -21.59
CA THR A 373 -7.92 -3.28 -22.17
C THR A 373 -7.87 -3.04 -23.68
N ALA A 374 -8.98 -3.22 -24.39
CA ALA A 374 -9.10 -2.89 -25.82
C ALA A 374 -8.79 -1.41 -26.14
N THR A 375 -8.99 -0.48 -25.20
CA THR A 375 -8.68 0.95 -25.38
C THR A 375 -7.28 1.33 -24.90
N ALA A 376 -6.56 0.40 -24.28
CA ALA A 376 -5.28 0.67 -23.63
C ALA A 376 -4.23 1.18 -24.62
N ALA A 377 -4.17 0.66 -25.85
CA ALA A 377 -3.19 1.07 -26.84
C ALA A 377 -3.32 2.56 -27.21
N GLY A 378 -4.55 3.05 -27.38
CA GLY A 378 -4.81 4.46 -27.67
C GLY A 378 -4.48 5.38 -26.48
N LEU A 379 -4.71 4.89 -25.26
CA LEU A 379 -4.39 5.63 -24.04
C LEU A 379 -2.88 5.69 -23.80
N VAL A 380 -2.16 4.57 -23.98
CA VAL A 380 -0.70 4.51 -23.93
C VAL A 380 -0.10 5.48 -24.94
N ARG A 381 -0.52 5.41 -26.21
CA ARG A 381 -0.03 6.32 -27.26
C ARG A 381 -0.24 7.79 -26.87
N ARG A 382 -1.45 8.15 -26.45
CA ARG A 382 -1.76 9.52 -25.99
C ARG A 382 -0.86 9.97 -24.85
N MET A 383 -0.58 9.10 -23.89
CA MET A 383 0.24 9.45 -22.73
C MET A 383 1.73 9.58 -23.08
N LEU A 384 2.21 8.82 -24.07
CA LEU A 384 3.56 8.93 -24.61
C LEU A 384 3.73 10.20 -25.47
N ASP A 385 2.71 10.58 -26.23
CA ASP A 385 2.77 11.74 -27.15
C ASP A 385 2.52 13.10 -26.46
N ASP A 386 1.98 13.10 -25.23
CA ASP A 386 1.58 14.33 -24.51
C ASP A 386 2.46 14.57 -23.27
N ASP A 387 3.48 15.42 -23.44
CA ASP A 387 4.41 15.82 -22.39
C ASP A 387 3.75 16.41 -21.13
N ARG A 388 2.47 16.80 -21.17
CA ARG A 388 1.77 17.29 -19.97
C ARG A 388 1.72 16.23 -18.88
N TYR A 389 1.64 14.93 -19.21
CA TYR A 389 1.66 13.87 -18.20
C TYR A 389 3.01 13.79 -17.49
N ARG A 390 4.11 13.86 -18.26
CA ARG A 390 5.47 13.89 -17.69
C ARG A 390 5.71 15.15 -16.86
N ARG A 391 5.35 16.33 -17.37
CA ARG A 391 5.45 17.59 -16.60
C ARG A 391 4.66 17.55 -15.30
N ALA A 392 3.46 16.95 -15.33
CA ALA A 392 2.66 16.77 -14.11
C ALA A 392 3.34 15.81 -13.12
N ALA A 393 3.84 14.66 -13.57
CA ALA A 393 4.56 13.73 -12.71
C ALA A 393 5.83 14.37 -12.11
N GLN A 394 6.59 15.14 -12.89
CA GLN A 394 7.76 15.89 -12.41
C GLN A 394 7.41 16.96 -11.37
N ARG A 395 6.23 17.60 -11.49
CA ARG A 395 5.75 18.52 -10.45
C ARG A 395 5.45 17.78 -9.14
N VAL A 396 4.81 16.61 -9.20
CA VAL A 396 4.58 15.79 -8.01
C VAL A 396 5.91 15.32 -7.41
N LYS A 397 6.87 14.94 -8.26
CA LYS A 397 8.24 14.63 -7.84
C LYS A 397 8.83 15.76 -7.01
N GLY A 398 8.69 17.01 -7.45
CA GLY A 398 9.20 18.17 -6.69
C GLY A 398 8.62 18.28 -5.27
N TRP A 399 7.36 17.91 -5.06
CA TRP A 399 6.76 17.85 -3.72
C TRP A 399 7.29 16.68 -2.90
N TYR A 400 7.53 15.53 -3.54
CA TYR A 400 8.09 14.35 -2.87
C TYR A 400 9.56 14.54 -2.49
N ASP A 401 10.36 15.20 -3.33
CA ASP A 401 11.76 15.50 -3.05
C ASP A 401 11.93 16.47 -1.86
N ALA A 402 10.90 17.27 -1.57
CA ALA A 402 10.91 18.21 -0.46
C ALA A 402 10.68 17.57 0.93
N VAL A 403 10.31 16.28 0.97
CA VAL A 403 10.00 15.57 2.23
C VAL A 403 10.64 14.18 2.23
N ASP A 404 11.53 13.93 3.19
CA ASP A 404 11.97 12.56 3.47
C ASP A 404 10.89 11.82 4.27
N GLY A 405 10.13 10.99 3.55
CA GLY A 405 8.97 10.30 4.09
C GLY A 405 9.29 9.33 5.23
N ALA A 406 10.42 8.62 5.12
CA ALA A 406 10.85 7.64 6.10
C ALA A 406 11.42 8.33 7.34
N ASP A 407 12.20 9.40 7.14
CA ASP A 407 12.76 10.19 8.23
C ASP A 407 11.67 10.90 9.04
N LEU A 408 10.70 11.54 8.38
CA LEU A 408 9.59 12.19 9.07
C LEU A 408 8.71 11.15 9.81
N ALA A 409 8.45 9.99 9.22
CA ALA A 409 7.79 8.89 9.94
C ALA A 409 8.57 8.49 11.21
N ALA A 410 9.89 8.32 11.10
CA ALA A 410 10.76 7.98 12.21
C ALA A 410 10.72 9.06 13.32
N GLN A 411 10.73 10.35 12.96
CA GLN A 411 10.56 11.46 13.91
C GLN A 411 9.24 11.33 14.68
N ARG A 412 8.13 11.09 13.98
CA ARG A 412 6.80 10.97 14.61
C ARG A 412 6.72 9.75 15.53
N ILE A 413 7.32 8.63 15.14
CA ILE A 413 7.39 7.42 15.97
C ILE A 413 8.24 7.68 17.22
N LEU A 414 9.40 8.33 17.07
CA LEU A 414 10.31 8.62 18.18
C LEU A 414 9.69 9.54 19.22
N ALA A 415 8.84 10.48 18.78
CA ALA A 415 8.14 11.45 19.64
C ALA A 415 7.00 10.84 20.48
N ILE A 416 6.63 9.57 20.24
CA ILE A 416 5.72 8.86 21.13
C ILE A 416 6.45 8.62 22.46
N PRO A 417 5.82 8.83 23.62
CA PRO A 417 6.46 8.62 24.92
C PRO A 417 7.02 7.21 25.14
#